data_AF-A0A963Y0P4-F1
#
_entry.id   AF-A0A963Y0P4-F1
#
_cell.length_a   1.000
_cell.length_b   1.000
_cell.length_c   1.000
_cell.angle_alpha   90.00
_cell.angle_beta   90.00
_cell.angle_gamma   90.00
#
_symmetry.space_group_name_H-M   'P 1'
#
loop_
_entity.id
_entity.type
_entity.pdbx_description
1 polymer ?
#
loop_
_entity_poly.entity_id
_entity_poly.type
_entity_poly.pdbx_seq_one_letter_code
_entity_poly.pdbx_strand_id
1 'polypeptide(L)'
;MNITIPADGPLTTVDLEAADFLFVDIARELMAATAKIRAGEFDDLKDVTRTLRDMRLAIQMGLEERAKVAKLQKQHAGVVYDFALDLDAARLEIGGRLARLRDAGNC
;
A
#
# COMPACT_ATOMS: atom_id res chain seq x y z
N MET A 1 11.96 -16.62 -4.75
CA MET A 1 12.14 -15.75 -3.57
C MET A 1 10.83 -15.77 -2.80
N ASN A 2 10.81 -16.31 -1.57
CA ASN A 2 9.59 -16.45 -0.79
C ASN A 2 9.40 -15.19 0.05
N ILE A 3 8.40 -14.37 -0.28
CA ILE A 3 8.05 -13.16 0.48
C ILE A 3 7.07 -13.58 1.57
N THR A 4 7.41 -13.33 2.84
CA THR A 4 6.59 -13.69 3.99
C THR A 4 5.92 -12.43 4.50
N ILE A 5 4.61 -12.32 4.31
CA ILE A 5 3.81 -11.21 4.84
C ILE A 5 3.43 -11.58 6.29
N PRO A 6 3.69 -10.72 7.29
CA PRO A 6 3.32 -11.00 8.67
C PRO A 6 1.79 -11.11 8.83
N ALA A 7 1.32 -12.17 9.50
CA ALA A 7 -0.10 -12.46 9.69
C ALA A 7 -0.77 -11.63 10.79
N ASP A 8 0.00 -11.01 11.69
CA ASP A 8 -0.52 -10.19 12.78
C ASP A 8 0.55 -9.15 13.19
N GLY A 9 0.45 -7.93 12.65
CA GLY A 9 1.41 -6.84 12.90
C GLY A 9 1.33 -5.72 11.85
N PRO A 10 1.76 -4.48 12.16
CA PRO A 10 1.78 -3.40 11.18
C PRO A 10 2.75 -3.74 10.03
N LEU A 11 2.24 -3.68 8.80
CA LEU A 11 3.04 -3.83 7.57
C LEU A 11 4.19 -2.83 7.58
N THR A 12 5.39 -3.31 7.28
CA THR A 12 6.60 -2.49 7.15
C THR A 12 6.71 -1.91 5.73
N THR A 13 7.54 -0.88 5.54
CA THR A 13 7.78 -0.30 4.20
C THR A 13 8.32 -1.33 3.19
N VAL A 14 9.09 -2.30 3.68
CA VAL A 14 9.65 -3.41 2.87
C VAL A 14 8.54 -4.35 2.38
N ASP A 15 7.51 -4.60 3.20
CA ASP A 15 6.37 -5.44 2.80
C ASP A 15 5.55 -4.80 1.66
N LEU A 16 5.52 -3.46 1.62
CA LEU A 16 4.80 -2.69 0.62
C LEU A 16 5.52 -2.65 -0.73
N GLU A 17 6.84 -2.44 -0.71
CA GLU A 17 7.65 -2.50 -1.93
C GLU A 17 7.63 -3.91 -2.56
N ALA A 18 7.63 -4.95 -1.73
CA ALA A 18 7.49 -6.33 -2.18
C ALA A 18 6.13 -6.59 -2.85
N ALA A 19 5.05 -6.01 -2.30
CA ALA A 19 3.71 -6.10 -2.87
C ALA A 19 3.59 -5.37 -4.22
N ASP A 20 4.16 -4.17 -4.34
CA ASP A 20 4.16 -3.42 -5.61
C ASP A 20 4.97 -4.13 -6.69
N PHE A 21 6.11 -4.73 -6.34
CA PHE A 21 6.90 -5.55 -7.26
C PHE A 21 6.08 -6.74 -7.78
N LEU A 22 5.40 -7.46 -6.89
CA LEU A 22 4.55 -8.60 -7.23
C LEU A 22 3.42 -8.19 -8.20
N PHE A 23 2.83 -7.01 -7.99
CA PHE A 23 1.76 -6.49 -8.85
C PHE A 23 2.26 -6.23 -10.29
N VAL A 24 3.43 -5.62 -10.43
CA VAL A 24 4.04 -5.35 -11.75
C VAL A 24 4.36 -6.65 -12.48
N ASP A 25 4.83 -7.66 -11.75
CA ASP A 25 5.19 -8.95 -12.33
C ASP A 25 3.95 -9.69 -12.86
N ILE A 26 2.89 -9.78 -12.03
CA ILE A 26 1.60 -10.36 -12.43
C ILE A 26 0.99 -9.61 -13.62
N ALA A 27 1.12 -8.28 -13.67
CA ALA A 27 0.63 -7.48 -14.79
C ALA A 27 1.38 -7.79 -16.10
N ARG A 28 2.68 -8.11 -16.06
CA ARG A 28 3.44 -8.55 -17.26
C ARG A 28 2.98 -9.90 -17.76
N GLU A 29 2.81 -10.86 -16.86
CA GLU A 29 2.32 -12.19 -17.24
C GLU A 29 0.93 -12.11 -17.88
N LEU A 30 0.06 -11.24 -17.36
CA LEU A 30 -1.23 -10.94 -17.96
C LEU A 30 -1.10 -10.44 -19.40
N MET A 31 -0.25 -9.45 -19.64
CA MET A 31 -0.05 -8.90 -20.99
C MET A 31 0.44 -9.98 -21.97
N ALA A 32 1.33 -10.87 -21.53
CA ALA A 32 1.82 -11.99 -22.32
C ALA A 32 0.72 -13.02 -22.65
N ALA A 33 -0.10 -13.40 -21.66
CA ALA A 33 -1.23 -14.30 -21.87
C ALA A 33 -2.26 -13.69 -22.84
N THR A 34 -2.56 -12.40 -22.68
CA THR A 34 -3.49 -11.68 -23.56
C THR A 34 -2.97 -11.62 -25.01
N ALA A 35 -1.66 -11.52 -25.21
CA ALA A 35 -1.04 -11.53 -26.53
C ALA A 35 -1.21 -12.88 -27.25
N LYS A 36 -1.03 -14.01 -26.54
CA LYS A 36 -1.24 -15.36 -27.09
C LYS A 36 -2.69 -15.60 -27.53
N ILE A 37 -3.64 -15.15 -26.72
CA ILE A 37 -5.08 -15.19 -27.07
C ILE A 37 -5.34 -14.39 -28.34
N ARG A 38 -4.76 -13.18 -28.47
CA ARG A 38 -4.90 -12.36 -29.69
C ARG A 38 -4.25 -13.01 -30.93
N ALA A 39 -3.24 -13.84 -30.74
CA ALA A 39 -2.54 -14.54 -31.82
C ALA A 39 -3.32 -15.72 -32.39
N GLY A 40 -4.47 -16.07 -31.82
CA GLY A 40 -5.31 -17.14 -32.35
C GLY A 40 -5.00 -18.54 -31.79
N GLU A 41 -4.14 -18.62 -30.78
CA GLU A 41 -3.81 -19.87 -30.09
C GLU A 41 -4.95 -20.24 -29.12
N PHE A 42 -5.91 -21.04 -29.59
CA PHE A 42 -7.21 -21.27 -28.93
C PHE A 42 -7.53 -22.73 -28.58
N ASP A 43 -6.56 -23.64 -28.64
CA ASP A 43 -6.79 -25.08 -28.38
C ASP A 43 -7.43 -25.36 -27.01
N ASP A 44 -7.44 -24.37 -26.09
CA ASP A 44 -7.98 -24.45 -24.73
C ASP A 44 -8.97 -23.31 -24.38
N LEU A 45 -9.82 -22.88 -25.31
CA LEU A 45 -10.76 -21.75 -25.16
C LEU A 45 -11.56 -21.72 -23.82
N LYS A 46 -11.94 -22.89 -23.28
CA LYS A 46 -12.60 -22.99 -21.96
C LYS A 46 -11.66 -22.63 -20.81
N ASP A 47 -10.44 -23.17 -20.84
CA ASP A 47 -9.42 -22.86 -19.86
C ASP A 47 -8.97 -21.41 -19.97
N VAL A 48 -8.88 -20.85 -21.19
CA VAL A 48 -8.66 -19.42 -21.42
C VAL A 48 -9.72 -18.56 -20.70
N THR A 49 -11.00 -18.86 -20.85
CA THR A 49 -12.06 -18.07 -20.18
C THR A 49 -12.06 -18.20 -18.65
N ARG A 50 -11.63 -19.36 -18.13
CA ARG A 50 -11.44 -19.59 -16.69
C ARG A 50 -10.23 -18.80 -16.18
N THR A 51 -9.10 -18.93 -16.86
CA THR A 51 -7.87 -18.20 -16.55
C THR A 51 -8.09 -16.69 -16.56
N LEU A 52 -8.81 -16.15 -17.55
CA LEU A 52 -9.16 -14.71 -17.57
C LEU A 52 -10.03 -14.30 -16.38
N ARG A 53 -10.93 -15.18 -15.90
CA ARG A 53 -11.77 -14.93 -14.72
C ARG A 53 -10.96 -14.93 -13.43
N ASP A 54 -10.12 -15.94 -13.26
CA ASP A 54 -9.23 -16.09 -12.11
C ASP A 54 -8.23 -14.92 -12.06
N MET A 55 -7.71 -14.48 -13.22
CA MET A 55 -6.87 -13.29 -13.35
C MET A 55 -7.62 -12.01 -12.97
N ARG A 56 -8.86 -11.82 -13.44
CA ARG A 56 -9.67 -10.64 -13.07
C ARG A 56 -9.87 -10.55 -11.57
N LEU A 57 -10.15 -11.69 -10.92
CA LEU A 57 -10.25 -11.80 -9.46
C LEU A 57 -8.93 -11.41 -8.78
N ALA A 58 -7.80 -11.95 -9.23
CA ALA A 58 -6.48 -11.65 -8.68
C ALA A 58 -6.13 -10.15 -8.79
N ILE A 59 -6.40 -9.53 -9.94
CA ILE A 59 -6.17 -8.08 -10.14
C ILE A 59 -7.06 -7.26 -9.20
N GLN A 60 -8.34 -7.63 -9.08
CA GLN A 60 -9.27 -6.93 -8.22
C GLN A 60 -8.83 -7.00 -6.75
N MET A 61 -8.41 -8.17 -6.28
CA MET A 61 -7.81 -8.34 -4.95
C MET A 61 -6.56 -7.47 -4.78
N GLY A 62 -5.67 -7.45 -5.77
CA GLY A 62 -4.47 -6.61 -5.74
C GLY A 62 -4.78 -5.11 -5.64
N LEU A 63 -5.78 -4.62 -6.38
CA LEU A 63 -6.22 -3.23 -6.30
C LEU A 63 -6.84 -2.89 -4.93
N GLU A 64 -7.61 -3.81 -4.35
CA GLU A 64 -8.18 -3.66 -3.01
C GLU A 64 -7.08 -3.59 -1.94
N GLU A 65 -6.05 -4.44 -2.03
CA GLU A 65 -4.90 -4.38 -1.14
C GLU A 65 -4.11 -3.07 -1.28
N ARG A 66 -3.85 -2.59 -2.50
CA ARG A 66 -3.20 -1.28 -2.71
C ARG A 66 -3.99 -0.13 -2.09
N ALA A 67 -5.32 -0.17 -2.16
CA ALA A 67 -6.17 0.83 -1.52
C ALA A 67 -6.09 0.77 0.02
N LYS A 68 -6.05 -0.45 0.61
CA LYS A 68 -5.85 -0.64 2.05
C LYS A 68 -4.48 -0.13 2.50
N VAL A 69 -3.43 -0.46 1.76
CA VAL A 69 -2.06 0.01 2.01
C VAL A 69 -1.99 1.53 2.00
N ALA A 70 -2.51 2.17 0.97
CA ALA A 70 -2.52 3.64 0.87
C ALA A 70 -3.25 4.28 2.06
N LYS A 71 -4.35 3.67 2.51
CA LYS A 71 -5.07 4.11 3.71
C LYS A 71 -4.23 3.96 4.98
N LEU A 72 -3.56 2.82 5.16
CA LEU A 72 -2.70 2.56 6.32
C LEU A 72 -1.50 3.51 6.36
N GLN A 73 -0.87 3.77 5.21
CA GLN A 73 0.23 4.75 5.10
C GLN A 73 -0.22 6.15 5.57
N LYS A 74 -1.40 6.61 5.13
CA LYS A 74 -1.95 7.91 5.58
C LYS A 74 -2.19 7.93 7.10
N GLN A 75 -2.69 6.83 7.66
CA GLN A 75 -2.92 6.72 9.11
C GLN A 75 -1.61 6.74 9.92
N HIS A 76 -0.58 6.00 9.48
CA HIS A 76 0.72 5.95 10.14
C HIS A 76 1.46 7.29 10.08
N ALA A 77 1.36 8.01 8.96
CA ALA A 77 1.97 9.32 8.79
C ALA A 77 1.26 10.45 9.59
N GLY A 78 0.23 10.13 10.39
CA GLY A 78 -0.54 11.12 11.13
C GLY A 78 -1.29 12.11 10.23
N VAL A 79 -1.56 11.73 8.98
CA VAL A 79 -2.18 12.59 7.97
C VAL A 79 -3.67 12.69 8.24
N VAL A 80 -4.12 13.87 8.67
CA VAL A 80 -5.54 14.21 8.84
C VAL A 80 -5.89 15.26 7.78
N TYR A 81 -6.83 14.93 6.89
CA TYR A 81 -7.25 15.79 5.75
C TYR A 81 -6.11 16.23 4.80
N ASP A 82 -5.20 15.31 4.45
CA ASP A 82 -4.01 15.57 3.61
C ASP A 82 -2.94 16.51 4.20
N PHE A 83 -3.06 16.88 5.48
CA PHE A 83 -2.02 17.58 6.22
C PHE A 83 -1.38 16.63 7.24
N ALA A 84 -0.05 16.55 7.24
CA ALA A 84 0.70 15.88 8.30
C ALA A 84 0.95 16.88 9.44
N LEU A 85 0.52 16.53 10.66
CA LEU A 85 0.83 17.31 11.86
C LEU A 85 2.14 16.81 12.47
N ASP A 86 3.18 17.65 12.49
CA ASP A 86 4.44 17.34 13.18
C ASP A 86 4.25 17.50 14.69
N LEU A 87 3.99 16.38 15.36
CA LEU A 87 3.74 16.34 16.80
C LEU A 87 5.00 16.66 17.63
N ASP A 88 6.19 16.42 17.08
CA ASP A 88 7.44 16.70 17.78
C ASP A 88 7.73 18.20 17.77
N ALA A 89 7.58 18.85 16.61
CA ALA A 89 7.67 20.30 16.50
C ALA A 89 6.60 21.00 17.36
N ALA A 90 5.34 20.53 17.32
CA ALA A 90 4.26 21.07 18.13
C ALA A 90 4.54 20.91 19.64
N ARG A 91 5.06 19.76 20.06
CA ARG A 91 5.44 19.52 21.47
C ARG A 91 6.55 20.46 21.92
N LEU A 92 7.57 20.67 21.09
CA LEU A 92 8.65 21.60 21.39
C LEU A 92 8.13 23.02 21.56
N GLU A 93 7.25 23.46 20.66
CA GLU A 93 6.67 24.80 20.70
C GLU A 93 5.83 25.02 21.97
N ILE A 94 4.93 24.09 22.29
CA ILE A 94 4.08 24.14 23.49
C ILE A 94 4.96 24.09 24.75
N GLY A 95 5.95 23.21 24.79
CA GLY A 95 6.90 23.11 25.91
C GLY A 95 7.62 24.42 26.17
N GLY A 96 8.11 25.08 25.11
CA GLY A 96 8.75 26.40 25.21
C GLY A 96 7.81 27.50 25.69
N ARG A 97 6.55 27.52 25.23
CA ARG A 97 5.52 28.43 25.74
C ARG A 97 5.25 28.20 27.23
N LEU A 98 5.12 26.94 27.66
CA LEU A 98 4.89 26.58 29.06
C LEU A 98 6.09 26.92 29.96
N ALA A 99 7.32 26.74 29.47
CA ALA A 99 8.53 27.13 30.19
C ALA A 99 8.52 28.65 30.47
N ARG A 100 8.26 29.47 29.44
CA ARG A 100 8.15 30.93 29.59
C ARG A 100 7.05 31.34 30.58
N LEU A 101 5.90 30.66 30.55
CA LEU A 101 4.83 30.92 31.51
C LEU A 101 5.24 30.57 32.95
N ARG A 102 6.02 29.50 33.13
CA ARG A 102 6.55 29.11 34.45
C ARG A 102 7.57 30.13 34.94
N ASP A 103 8.47 30.58 34.08
CA ASP A 103 9.47 31.59 34.42
C ASP A 103 8.81 32.92 34.82
N ALA A 104 7.75 33.32 34.12
CA ALA A 104 6.97 34.50 34.43
C ALA A 104 6.08 34.39 35.68
N GLY A 105 5.83 33.17 36.18
CA GLY A 105 5.08 32.93 37.42
C GLY A 105 5.95 32.74 38.66
N ASN A 106 7.26 32.56 38.48
CA ASN A 106 8.25 32.40 39.55
C ASN A 106 8.95 33.72 39.92
N CYS A 107 8.38 34.87 39.54
CA CYS A 107 8.83 36.21 39.90
C CYS A 107 7.80 36.99 40.74
#